data_AF-A0A7Z9CC94-F1
#
_entry.id   AF-A0A7Z9CC94-F1
#
_cell.length_a   1.000
_cell.length_b   1.000
_cell.length_c   1.000
_cell.angle_alpha   90.00
_cell.angle_beta   90.00
_cell.angle_gamma   90.00
#
_symmetry.space_group_name_H-M   'P 1'
#
loop_
_entity.id
_entity.type
_entity.pdbx_description
1 polymer ?
#
loop_
_entity_poly.entity_id
_entity_poly.type
_entity_poly.pdbx_seq_one_letter_code
_entity_poly.pdbx_strand_id
1 'polypeptide(L)'
;MKNLLYLLLFCSCAVIAQEQKYILLDSLTQKFNFNKYTINSIPYGYHQGIDIYNVWINPDEFLLLSVFPETESGNKWEKISLEAFHSKALSTQQLLREVDNPKNNYKLFYPYYMIKKEGNSFYRSKTYCSIEKFRIVNYPAIFHISERNIINLGQSFTSYNELKAAYLKLFPNREFPLESFGGVRYAVPKELESIYLSHIEERKGNKIYRFWSFTDNTGVSRFAFIEGKGIVGGSYDDYFIPRDKYVGKQTLNTLSKKEIMWAEELKKEWAEKEKTKK
;
A
#
# COMPACT_ATOMS: atom_id res chain seq x y z
N MET A 1 -9.23 -39.56 32.06
CA MET A 1 -9.27 -38.09 32.25
C MET A 1 -7.93 -37.38 32.07
N LYS A 2 -6.79 -37.89 32.57
CA LYS A 2 -5.47 -37.25 32.33
C LYS A 2 -5.07 -37.17 30.85
N ASN A 3 -5.34 -38.22 30.05
CA ASN A 3 -4.98 -38.23 28.62
C ASN A 3 -5.84 -37.31 27.74
N LEU A 4 -7.07 -36.99 28.17
CA LEU A 4 -7.97 -36.08 27.45
C LEU A 4 -7.57 -34.61 27.65
N LEU A 5 -6.98 -34.30 28.82
CA LEU A 5 -6.47 -32.98 29.16
C LEU A 5 -5.23 -32.62 28.32
N TYR A 6 -4.33 -33.59 28.07
CA TYR A 6 -3.17 -33.38 27.19
C TYR A 6 -3.59 -33.12 25.74
N LEU A 7 -4.60 -33.82 25.22
CA LEU A 7 -5.09 -33.60 23.86
C LEU A 7 -5.70 -32.19 23.70
N LEU A 8 -6.45 -31.70 24.70
CA LEU A 8 -7.01 -30.35 24.74
C LEU A 8 -5.94 -29.25 24.91
N LEU A 9 -4.84 -29.51 25.63
CA LEU A 9 -3.68 -28.62 25.73
C LEU A 9 -2.89 -28.53 24.42
N PHE A 10 -2.72 -29.62 23.68
CA PHE A 10 -2.09 -29.58 22.36
C PHE A 10 -2.98 -28.91 21.30
N CYS A 11 -4.31 -29.05 21.38
CA CYS A 11 -5.24 -28.36 20.48
C CYS A 11 -5.36 -26.85 20.75
N SER A 12 -5.02 -26.38 21.95
CA SER A 12 -5.03 -24.94 22.30
C SER A 12 -3.68 -24.25 22.07
N CYS A 13 -2.57 -24.99 22.01
CA CYS A 13 -1.29 -24.50 21.46
C CYS A 13 -1.24 -24.54 19.92
N ALA A 14 -2.21 -25.21 19.28
CA ALA A 14 -2.41 -25.19 17.84
C ALA A 14 -3.24 -23.98 17.36
N VAL A 15 -3.37 -22.92 18.18
CA VAL A 15 -3.59 -21.57 17.65
C VAL A 15 -2.30 -21.17 16.95
N ILE A 16 -2.19 -21.72 15.74
CA ILE A 16 -1.23 -21.51 14.67
C ILE A 16 -0.38 -20.27 14.96
N ALA A 17 0.85 -20.48 15.43
CA ALA A 17 1.90 -19.51 15.20
C ALA A 17 1.99 -19.39 13.69
N GLN A 18 1.26 -18.44 13.11
CA GLN A 18 1.17 -18.25 11.68
C GLN A 18 2.60 -18.08 11.19
N GLU A 19 3.04 -19.00 10.33
CA GLU A 19 4.44 -19.08 9.93
C GLU A 19 4.85 -17.72 9.35
N GLN A 20 5.75 -17.03 10.05
CA GLN A 20 6.25 -15.72 9.61
C GLN A 20 6.97 -15.92 8.29
N LYS A 21 6.41 -15.36 7.21
CA LYS A 21 7.02 -15.40 5.88
C LYS A 21 7.83 -14.14 5.65
N TYR A 22 8.96 -14.29 4.97
CA TYR A 22 9.88 -13.18 4.72
C TYR A 22 10.06 -12.96 3.23
N ILE A 23 10.18 -11.69 2.86
CA ILE A 23 10.52 -11.26 1.50
C ILE A 23 11.90 -10.62 1.53
N LEU A 24 12.79 -11.13 0.71
CA LEU A 24 14.13 -10.58 0.55
C LEU A 24 14.10 -9.46 -0.47
N LEU A 25 14.23 -8.22 0.00
CA LEU A 25 14.25 -7.05 -0.87
C LEU A 25 15.39 -7.15 -1.90
N ASP A 26 16.59 -7.52 -1.45
CA ASP A 26 17.77 -7.68 -2.31
C ASP A 26 17.53 -8.68 -3.45
N SER A 27 16.82 -9.78 -3.18
CA SER A 27 16.50 -10.77 -4.21
C SER A 27 15.54 -10.23 -5.26
N LEU A 28 14.65 -9.30 -4.90
CA LEU A 28 13.77 -8.63 -5.85
C LEU A 28 14.52 -7.57 -6.65
N THR A 29 15.30 -6.71 -5.98
CA THR A 29 15.99 -5.58 -6.60
C THR A 29 17.19 -5.98 -7.45
N GLN A 30 17.77 -7.16 -7.22
CA GLN A 30 18.77 -7.75 -8.14
C GLN A 30 18.15 -8.24 -9.45
N LYS A 31 16.87 -8.63 -9.43
CA LYS A 31 16.19 -9.21 -10.58
C LYS A 31 15.38 -8.18 -11.38
N PHE A 32 14.88 -7.15 -10.70
CA PHE A 32 13.94 -6.19 -11.27
C PHE A 32 14.41 -4.76 -11.04
N ASN A 33 14.14 -3.90 -12.02
CA ASN A 33 14.31 -2.46 -11.84
C ASN A 33 13.39 -1.98 -10.72
N PHE A 34 13.87 -1.05 -9.91
CA PHE A 34 13.06 -0.52 -8.82
C PHE A 34 13.37 0.94 -8.53
N ASN A 35 12.37 1.64 -8.01
CA ASN A 35 12.53 2.95 -7.40
C ASN A 35 12.10 2.89 -5.94
N LYS A 36 12.95 3.43 -5.06
CA LYS A 36 12.65 3.57 -3.63
C LYS A 36 12.29 5.02 -3.33
N TYR A 37 11.25 5.21 -2.54
CA TYR A 37 10.88 6.52 -2.00
C TYR A 37 10.52 6.44 -0.52
N THR A 38 10.64 7.57 0.16
CA THR A 38 10.21 7.73 1.55
C THR A 38 9.06 8.73 1.60
N ILE A 39 7.85 8.23 1.82
CA ILE A 39 6.66 9.08 1.96
C ILE A 39 6.66 9.74 3.33
N ASN A 40 6.48 11.05 3.37
CA ASN A 40 6.35 11.79 4.62
C ASN A 40 5.11 11.33 5.42
N SER A 41 5.30 10.80 6.63
CA SER A 41 4.21 10.36 7.51
C SER A 41 4.02 11.26 8.73
N ILE A 42 4.58 12.48 8.73
CA ILE A 42 4.37 13.46 9.81
C ILE A 42 2.89 13.76 10.03
N PRO A 43 2.04 13.86 8.98
CA PRO A 43 0.61 14.03 9.21
C PRO A 43 -0.06 12.87 9.96
N TYR A 44 0.58 11.69 10.00
CA TYR A 44 0.16 10.54 10.82
C TYR A 44 0.83 10.49 12.20
N GLY A 45 1.67 11.47 12.55
CA GLY A 45 2.42 11.51 13.80
C GLY A 45 3.77 10.77 13.78
N TYR A 46 4.26 10.34 12.61
CA TYR A 46 5.49 9.55 12.48
C TYR A 46 6.57 10.27 11.66
N HIS A 47 7.73 10.50 12.24
CA HIS A 47 8.83 11.24 11.60
C HIS A 47 9.65 10.41 10.60
N GLN A 48 9.70 9.08 10.74
CA GLN A 48 10.57 8.24 9.89
C GLN A 48 10.03 8.04 8.47
N GLY A 49 8.77 8.40 8.19
CA GLY A 49 8.15 8.18 6.89
C GLY A 49 7.78 6.72 6.63
N ILE A 50 7.12 6.47 5.51
CA ILE A 50 6.80 5.13 4.99
C ILE A 50 7.77 4.84 3.85
N ASP A 51 8.52 3.74 3.93
CA ASP A 51 9.38 3.32 2.81
C ASP A 51 8.50 2.63 1.77
N ILE A 52 8.54 3.10 0.53
CA ILE A 52 7.87 2.44 -0.59
C ILE A 52 8.89 2.01 -1.65
N TYR A 53 8.66 0.83 -2.24
CA TYR A 53 9.48 0.28 -3.31
C TYR A 53 8.58 -0.07 -4.49
N ASN A 54 8.79 0.62 -5.60
CA ASN A 54 8.14 0.33 -6.88
C ASN A 54 9.02 -0.67 -7.64
N VAL A 55 8.72 -1.97 -7.53
CA VAL A 55 9.49 -3.05 -8.16
C VAL A 55 8.83 -3.43 -9.48
N TRP A 56 9.46 -3.09 -10.60
CA TRP A 56 8.93 -3.27 -11.95
C TRP A 56 9.11 -4.71 -12.44
N ILE A 57 8.02 -5.45 -12.49
CA ILE A 57 8.01 -6.85 -12.96
C ILE A 57 8.10 -6.90 -14.48
N ASN A 58 7.46 -5.94 -15.15
CA ASN A 58 7.59 -5.63 -16.57
C ASN A 58 7.25 -4.14 -16.77
N PRO A 59 7.35 -3.58 -18.00
CA PRO A 59 7.12 -2.14 -18.23
C PRO A 59 5.74 -1.63 -17.78
N ASP A 60 4.72 -2.49 -17.77
CA ASP A 60 3.33 -2.12 -17.49
C ASP A 60 2.84 -2.65 -16.13
N GLU A 61 3.66 -3.38 -15.38
CA GLU A 61 3.28 -3.98 -14.10
C GLU A 61 4.39 -3.83 -13.06
N PHE A 62 4.00 -3.39 -11.86
CA PHE A 62 4.92 -3.26 -10.73
C PHE A 62 4.28 -3.71 -9.42
N LEU A 63 5.12 -4.13 -8.47
CA LEU A 63 4.75 -4.30 -7.08
C LEU A 63 5.07 -3.02 -6.32
N LEU A 64 4.11 -2.51 -5.55
CA LEU A 64 4.32 -1.52 -4.52
C LEU A 64 4.51 -2.25 -3.19
N LEU A 65 5.73 -2.26 -2.67
CA LEU A 65 6.04 -2.75 -1.32
C LEU A 65 6.08 -1.56 -0.37
N SER A 66 5.30 -1.58 0.70
CA SER A 66 5.26 -0.50 1.70
C SER A 66 5.66 -1.00 3.09
N VAL A 67 6.61 -0.34 3.73
CA VAL A 67 7.01 -0.58 5.12
C VAL A 67 6.69 0.62 5.99
N PHE A 68 5.86 0.37 6.99
CA PHE A 68 5.31 1.38 7.87
C PHE A 68 6.11 1.48 9.18
N PRO A 69 6.19 2.68 9.78
CA PRO A 69 6.71 2.83 11.13
C PRO A 69 5.86 2.05 12.12
N GLU A 70 6.51 1.40 13.09
CA GLU A 70 5.86 0.77 14.23
C GLU A 70 5.22 1.84 15.14
N THR A 71 4.09 1.50 15.75
CA THR A 71 3.26 2.43 16.50
C THR A 71 3.94 3.03 17.72
N GLU A 72 4.76 2.24 18.42
CA GLU A 72 5.37 2.64 19.69
C GLU A 72 6.63 3.48 19.48
N SER A 73 7.58 2.95 18.70
CA SER A 73 8.90 3.57 18.54
C SER A 73 9.02 4.47 17.32
N GLY A 74 8.08 4.38 16.38
CA GLY A 74 8.19 5.00 15.05
C GLY A 74 9.27 4.37 14.18
N ASN A 75 10.00 3.37 14.67
CA ASN A 75 11.03 2.67 13.92
C ASN A 75 10.42 1.72 12.90
N LYS A 76 11.01 1.66 11.71
CA LYS A 76 10.61 0.70 10.66
C LYS A 76 11.35 -0.62 10.69
N TRP A 77 12.57 -0.62 11.22
CA TRP A 77 13.54 -1.70 11.02
C TRP A 77 14.15 -2.15 12.34
N GLU A 78 14.43 -3.43 12.45
CA GLU A 78 15.18 -4.02 13.56
C GLU A 78 16.22 -5.00 13.02
N LYS A 79 17.36 -5.11 13.70
CA LYS A 79 18.42 -6.04 13.31
C LYS A 79 17.98 -7.48 13.60
N ILE A 80 18.25 -8.40 12.68
CA ILE A 80 17.94 -9.83 12.80
C ILE A 80 19.11 -10.68 12.32
N SER A 81 19.23 -11.93 12.81
CA SER A 81 20.23 -12.88 12.32
C SER A 81 19.73 -13.64 11.09
N LEU A 82 20.65 -14.20 10.30
CA LEU A 82 20.31 -14.98 9.10
C LEU A 82 19.50 -16.24 9.45
N GLU A 83 19.88 -16.90 10.53
CA GLU A 83 19.28 -18.15 11.01
C GLU A 83 17.80 -17.98 11.30
N ALA A 84 17.40 -16.80 11.77
CA ALA A 84 16.02 -16.51 12.18
C ALA A 84 15.01 -16.47 11.01
N PHE A 85 15.47 -16.17 9.78
CA PHE A 85 14.56 -15.99 8.63
C PHE A 85 14.88 -16.87 7.42
N HIS A 86 16.11 -17.37 7.25
CA HIS A 86 16.55 -17.96 5.97
C HIS A 86 15.65 -19.10 5.46
N SER A 87 15.20 -20.00 6.34
CA SER A 87 14.35 -21.15 5.99
C SER A 87 12.90 -20.76 5.67
N LYS A 88 12.49 -19.55 6.03
CA LYS A 88 11.14 -19.00 5.87
C LYS A 88 11.08 -17.89 4.81
N ALA A 89 12.22 -17.60 4.18
CA ALA A 89 12.31 -16.60 3.14
C ALA A 89 11.70 -17.15 1.85
N LEU A 90 10.76 -16.40 1.27
CA LEU A 90 10.25 -16.71 -0.05
C LEU A 90 11.29 -16.39 -1.12
N SER A 91 11.43 -17.31 -2.07
CA SER A 91 12.03 -16.97 -3.35
C SER A 91 11.15 -15.97 -4.11
N THR A 92 11.77 -15.21 -5.02
CA THR A 92 11.05 -14.28 -5.90
C THR A 92 9.94 -14.97 -6.69
N GLN A 93 10.15 -16.20 -7.16
CA GLN A 93 9.12 -16.94 -7.89
C GLN A 93 7.93 -17.32 -7.00
N GLN A 94 8.19 -17.71 -5.75
CA GLN A 94 7.10 -17.99 -4.79
C GLN A 94 6.30 -16.72 -4.50
N LEU A 95 6.97 -15.58 -4.28
CA LEU A 95 6.26 -14.31 -4.07
C LEU A 95 5.37 -13.96 -5.26
N LEU A 96 5.87 -14.05 -6.49
CA LEU A 96 5.08 -13.72 -7.68
C LEU A 96 3.86 -14.65 -7.84
N ARG A 97 4.02 -15.96 -7.56
CA ARG A 97 2.88 -16.89 -7.55
C ARG A 97 1.83 -16.54 -6.50
N GLU A 98 2.26 -16.08 -5.32
CA GLU A 98 1.34 -15.62 -4.27
C GLU A 98 0.60 -14.33 -4.69
N VAL A 99 1.29 -13.40 -5.35
CA VAL A 99 0.70 -12.16 -5.86
C VAL A 99 -0.30 -12.41 -6.99
N ASP A 100 -0.01 -13.35 -7.89
CA ASP A 100 -0.86 -13.64 -9.04
C ASP A 100 -2.03 -14.59 -8.71
N ASN A 101 -2.08 -15.14 -7.49
CA ASN A 101 -3.12 -16.07 -7.08
C ASN A 101 -4.49 -15.36 -6.96
N PRO A 102 -5.51 -15.70 -7.78
CA PRO A 102 -6.81 -15.03 -7.76
C PRO A 102 -7.61 -15.25 -6.47
N LYS A 103 -7.25 -16.27 -5.67
CA LYS A 103 -7.83 -16.47 -4.34
C LYS A 103 -7.31 -15.48 -3.31
N ASN A 104 -6.13 -14.91 -3.56
CA ASN A 104 -5.58 -13.84 -2.76
C ASN A 104 -6.21 -12.55 -3.26
N ASN A 105 -6.95 -11.87 -2.38
CA ASN A 105 -7.45 -10.52 -2.69
C ASN A 105 -6.24 -9.64 -2.97
N TYR A 106 -6.00 -9.29 -4.25
CA TYR A 106 -4.83 -8.63 -4.87
C TYR A 106 -4.17 -7.39 -4.20
N LYS A 107 -4.48 -7.07 -2.94
CA LYS A 107 -3.99 -5.87 -2.23
C LYS A 107 -3.51 -6.07 -0.78
N LEU A 108 -3.59 -7.26 -0.17
CA LEU A 108 -3.12 -7.43 1.23
C LEU A 108 -2.37 -8.73 1.51
N PHE A 109 -1.12 -8.55 1.95
CA PHE A 109 -0.18 -9.58 2.37
C PHE A 109 -0.02 -9.53 3.88
N TYR A 110 -0.93 -10.18 4.60
CA TYR A 110 -0.66 -10.57 5.98
C TYR A 110 -0.26 -12.05 6.02
N PRO A 111 0.81 -12.45 6.73
CA PRO A 111 1.82 -11.66 7.44
C PRO A 111 3.22 -11.80 6.80
N TYR A 112 3.60 -10.87 5.91
CA TYR A 112 4.94 -10.86 5.30
C TYR A 112 5.82 -9.78 5.90
N TYR A 113 6.97 -10.16 6.43
CA TYR A 113 8.02 -9.22 6.81
C TYR A 113 8.99 -9.01 5.67
N MET A 114 9.50 -7.79 5.53
CA MET A 114 10.56 -7.51 4.56
C MET A 114 11.93 -7.63 5.25
N ILE A 115 12.87 -8.26 4.57
CA ILE A 115 14.28 -8.33 4.94
C ILE A 115 15.09 -7.49 3.96
N LYS A 116 15.94 -6.61 4.48
CA LYS A 116 16.98 -5.92 3.72
C LYS A 116 18.36 -6.24 4.30
N LYS A 117 19.39 -6.20 3.46
CA LYS A 117 20.78 -6.28 3.90
C LYS A 117 21.43 -4.90 3.82
N GLU A 118 22.15 -4.52 4.87
CA GLU A 118 22.98 -3.32 4.88
C GLU A 118 24.37 -3.71 5.40
N GLY A 119 25.38 -3.65 4.52
CA GLY A 119 26.70 -4.20 4.80
C GLY A 119 26.65 -5.69 5.16
N ASN A 120 27.13 -6.04 6.36
CA ASN A 120 27.13 -7.41 6.87
C ASN A 120 25.95 -7.74 7.80
N SER A 121 24.96 -6.84 7.93
CA SER A 121 23.82 -7.01 8.83
C SER A 121 22.51 -7.16 8.06
N PHE A 122 21.59 -7.95 8.60
CA PHE A 122 20.22 -8.07 8.12
C PHE A 122 19.26 -7.30 9.01
N TYR A 123 18.24 -6.72 8.38
CA TYR A 123 17.20 -5.97 9.07
C TYR A 123 15.84 -6.46 8.63
N ARG A 124 14.96 -6.70 9.61
CA ARG A 124 13.55 -7.05 9.43
C ARG A 124 12.69 -5.80 9.57
N SER A 125 11.63 -5.67 8.76
CA SER A 125 10.59 -4.69 9.02
C SER A 125 9.89 -5.01 10.35
N LYS A 126 9.67 -4.01 11.19
CA LYS A 126 8.96 -4.22 12.47
C LYS A 126 7.46 -4.47 12.27
N THR A 127 6.92 -3.95 11.19
CA THR A 127 5.53 -4.14 10.76
C THR A 127 5.47 -5.05 9.54
N TYR A 128 4.29 -5.61 9.27
CA TYR A 128 4.06 -6.33 8.03
C TYR A 128 4.16 -5.38 6.83
N CYS A 129 4.80 -5.86 5.78
CA CYS A 129 4.91 -5.14 4.52
C CYS A 129 3.58 -5.25 3.76
N SER A 130 3.01 -4.11 3.35
CA SER A 130 1.92 -4.12 2.36
C SER A 130 2.51 -4.36 0.98
N ILE A 131 1.85 -5.19 0.17
CA ILE A 131 2.27 -5.52 -1.19
C ILE A 131 1.05 -5.40 -2.10
N GLU A 132 1.16 -4.52 -3.08
CA GLU A 132 0.09 -4.25 -4.03
C GLU A 132 0.65 -4.41 -5.45
N LYS A 133 0.06 -5.28 -6.26
CA LYS A 133 0.41 -5.37 -7.69
C LYS A 133 -0.43 -4.39 -8.47
N PHE A 134 0.23 -3.52 -9.22
CA PHE A 134 -0.41 -2.56 -10.13
C PHE A 134 -0.15 -2.92 -11.57
N ARG A 135 -1.15 -2.65 -12.41
CA ARG A 135 -1.05 -2.71 -13.86
C ARG A 135 -1.37 -1.35 -14.44
N ILE A 136 -0.59 -0.91 -15.42
CA ILE A 136 -0.77 0.35 -16.11
C ILE A 136 -1.37 0.06 -17.48
N VAL A 137 -2.40 0.83 -17.83
CA VAL A 137 -3.04 0.78 -19.14
C VAL A 137 -3.36 2.19 -19.61
N ASN A 138 -3.63 2.33 -20.91
CA ASN A 138 -4.05 3.60 -21.50
C ASN A 138 -5.28 3.37 -22.40
N TYR A 139 -6.37 2.90 -21.80
CA TYR A 139 -7.61 2.64 -22.53
C TYR A 139 -8.49 3.88 -22.56
N PRO A 140 -9.24 4.11 -23.66
CA PRO A 140 -10.19 5.20 -23.76
C PRO A 140 -11.19 5.23 -22.60
N ALA A 141 -11.59 6.43 -22.19
CA ALA A 141 -12.51 6.67 -21.07
C ALA A 141 -13.90 6.01 -21.19
N ILE A 142 -14.29 5.58 -22.40
CA ILE A 142 -15.51 4.80 -22.61
C ILE A 142 -15.47 3.42 -21.93
N PHE A 143 -14.27 2.90 -21.65
CA PHE A 143 -14.10 1.64 -20.94
C PHE A 143 -13.95 1.92 -19.45
N HIS A 144 -14.98 1.56 -18.67
CA HIS A 144 -14.83 1.45 -17.24
C HIS A 144 -14.08 0.15 -16.90
N ILE A 145 -13.05 0.26 -16.07
CA ILE A 145 -12.23 -0.88 -15.68
C ILE A 145 -12.45 -1.16 -14.21
N SER A 146 -13.31 -2.13 -13.93
CA SER A 146 -13.64 -2.61 -12.59
C SER A 146 -12.73 -3.77 -12.19
N GLU A 147 -11.42 -3.54 -12.19
CA GLU A 147 -10.43 -4.46 -11.64
C GLU A 147 -9.54 -3.74 -10.62
N ARG A 148 -9.16 -4.46 -9.57
CA ARG A 148 -8.32 -3.92 -8.50
C ARG A 148 -6.94 -3.56 -9.07
N ASN A 149 -6.46 -2.37 -8.74
CA ASN A 149 -5.11 -1.87 -9.08
C ASN A 149 -4.76 -1.64 -10.55
N ILE A 150 -5.76 -1.44 -11.41
CA ILE A 150 -5.49 -0.93 -12.76
C ILE A 150 -5.39 0.59 -12.74
N ILE A 151 -4.21 1.11 -13.07
CA ILE A 151 -3.93 2.52 -13.33
C ILE A 151 -4.22 2.78 -14.80
N ASN A 152 -5.42 3.26 -15.11
CA ASN A 152 -5.75 3.69 -16.47
C ASN A 152 -5.38 5.18 -16.66
N LEU A 153 -4.40 5.46 -17.52
CA LEU A 153 -3.96 6.81 -17.86
C LEU A 153 -4.92 7.53 -18.84
N GLY A 154 -5.75 6.78 -19.56
CA GLY A 154 -6.68 7.28 -20.58
C GLY A 154 -8.11 7.53 -20.09
N GLN A 155 -8.37 7.31 -18.80
CA GLN A 155 -9.70 7.52 -18.20
C GLN A 155 -10.01 9.02 -18.02
N SER A 156 -11.30 9.36 -18.00
CA SER A 156 -11.74 10.72 -17.64
C SER A 156 -11.53 11.00 -16.15
N PHE A 157 -11.36 12.28 -15.81
CA PHE A 157 -11.30 12.68 -14.41
C PHE A 157 -12.63 12.39 -13.72
N THR A 158 -12.56 11.70 -12.59
CA THR A 158 -13.70 11.46 -11.71
C THR A 158 -13.33 11.92 -10.30
N SER A 159 -14.07 12.89 -9.79
CA SER A 159 -13.89 13.34 -8.42
C SER A 159 -14.63 12.43 -7.44
N TYR A 160 -14.15 12.44 -6.19
CA TYR A 160 -14.79 11.75 -5.09
C TYR A 160 -16.28 12.13 -4.92
N ASN A 161 -16.59 13.42 -5.05
CA ASN A 161 -17.95 13.93 -4.85
C ASN A 161 -18.90 13.50 -5.97
N GLU A 162 -18.42 13.44 -7.21
CA GLU A 162 -19.21 12.94 -8.35
C GLU A 162 -19.57 11.47 -8.16
N LEU A 163 -18.59 10.61 -7.83
CA LEU A 163 -18.87 9.20 -7.58
C LEU A 163 -19.78 9.01 -6.37
N LYS A 164 -19.55 9.75 -5.28
CA LYS A 164 -20.42 9.72 -4.09
C LYS A 164 -21.86 10.07 -4.44
N ALA A 165 -22.08 11.13 -5.22
CA ALA A 165 -23.42 11.53 -5.65
C ALA A 165 -24.09 10.46 -6.53
N ALA A 166 -23.33 9.84 -7.46
CA ALA A 166 -23.83 8.75 -8.29
C ALA A 166 -24.18 7.50 -7.46
N TYR A 167 -23.32 7.12 -6.52
CA TYR A 167 -23.54 5.98 -5.62
C TYR A 167 -24.81 6.17 -4.78
N LEU A 168 -24.97 7.34 -4.15
CA LEU A 168 -26.14 7.62 -3.30
C LEU A 168 -27.45 7.69 -4.09
N LYS A 169 -27.42 7.99 -5.39
CA LYS A 169 -28.59 7.87 -6.28
C LYS A 169 -28.98 6.40 -6.52
N LEU A 170 -28.00 5.52 -6.68
CA LEU A 170 -28.23 4.08 -6.87
C LEU A 170 -28.63 3.37 -5.57
N PHE A 171 -28.09 3.84 -4.44
CA PHE A 171 -28.30 3.24 -3.12
C PHE A 171 -28.75 4.31 -2.11
N PRO A 172 -29.97 4.87 -2.24
CA PRO A 172 -30.42 6.02 -1.45
C PRO A 172 -30.53 5.76 0.06
N ASN A 173 -30.65 4.49 0.46
CA ASN A 173 -30.75 4.08 1.87
C ASN A 173 -29.41 3.60 2.45
N ARG A 174 -28.29 3.82 1.74
CA ARG A 174 -26.95 3.42 2.19
C ARG A 174 -26.08 4.65 2.42
N GLU A 175 -25.22 4.56 3.43
CA GLU A 175 -24.11 5.49 3.55
C GLU A 175 -23.09 5.25 2.42
N PHE A 176 -22.30 6.27 2.10
CA PHE A 176 -21.19 6.09 1.16
C PHE A 176 -20.10 5.23 1.82
N PRO A 177 -19.66 4.11 1.19
CA PRO A 177 -18.79 3.12 1.85
C PRO A 177 -17.49 3.68 2.46
N LEU A 178 -16.91 4.71 1.82
CA LEU A 178 -15.65 5.32 2.28
C LEU A 178 -15.84 6.36 3.41
N GLU A 179 -17.07 6.60 3.86
CA GLU A 179 -17.37 7.54 4.97
C GLU A 179 -18.15 6.91 6.11
N SER A 180 -18.46 5.62 6.03
CA SER A 180 -19.18 4.95 7.11
C SER A 180 -18.26 4.78 8.32
N PHE A 181 -18.51 5.56 9.38
CA PHE A 181 -17.83 5.48 10.66
C PHE A 181 -18.85 5.16 11.76
N GLY A 182 -18.64 4.07 12.50
CA GLY A 182 -19.45 3.74 13.69
C GLY A 182 -20.87 3.20 13.43
N GLY A 183 -21.24 2.89 12.17
CA GLY A 183 -22.56 2.36 11.77
C GLY A 183 -22.50 1.02 11.01
N VAL A 184 -23.60 0.65 10.32
CA VAL A 184 -23.66 -0.54 9.46
C VAL A 184 -22.77 -0.32 8.23
N ARG A 185 -21.63 -1.00 8.19
CA ARG A 185 -20.67 -0.91 7.08
C ARG A 185 -21.24 -1.58 5.84
N TYR A 186 -21.45 -0.80 4.78
CA TYR A 186 -21.70 -1.33 3.46
C TYR A 186 -20.39 -1.56 2.73
N ALA A 187 -20.14 -2.80 2.32
CA ALA A 187 -19.04 -3.13 1.43
C ALA A 187 -19.20 -2.39 0.10
N VAL A 188 -18.07 -1.97 -0.49
CA VAL A 188 -18.02 -1.50 -1.87
C VAL A 188 -18.42 -2.68 -2.77
N PRO A 189 -19.47 -2.55 -3.60
CA PRO A 189 -19.81 -3.58 -4.58
C PRO A 189 -18.59 -3.89 -5.45
N LYS A 190 -18.26 -5.17 -5.64
CA LYS A 190 -17.03 -5.60 -6.33
C LYS A 190 -16.94 -5.02 -7.74
N GLU A 191 -18.07 -4.91 -8.42
CA GLU A 191 -18.24 -4.39 -9.77
C GLU A 191 -17.96 -2.89 -9.86
N LEU A 192 -17.97 -2.18 -8.72
CA LEU A 192 -17.67 -0.75 -8.65
C LEU A 192 -16.26 -0.49 -8.11
N GLU A 193 -15.54 -1.53 -7.63
CA GLU A 193 -14.18 -1.34 -7.13
C GLU A 193 -13.25 -0.89 -8.24
N SER A 194 -12.61 0.27 -8.08
CA SER A 194 -11.85 0.91 -9.14
C SER A 194 -10.84 1.93 -8.62
N ILE A 195 -9.89 2.28 -9.49
CA ILE A 195 -8.97 3.40 -9.29
C ILE A 195 -9.35 4.51 -10.27
N TYR A 196 -9.71 5.66 -9.71
CA TYR A 196 -10.16 6.82 -10.45
C TYR A 196 -9.05 7.84 -10.59
N LEU A 197 -8.81 8.30 -11.82
CA LEU A 197 -7.96 9.45 -12.09
C LEU A 197 -8.71 10.71 -11.64
N SER A 198 -8.08 11.52 -10.81
CA SER A 198 -8.64 12.76 -10.28
C SER A 198 -8.06 14.00 -10.93
N HIS A 199 -6.79 13.94 -11.33
CA HIS A 199 -6.08 15.09 -11.88
C HIS A 199 -4.81 14.67 -12.62
N ILE A 200 -4.39 15.49 -13.58
CA ILE A 200 -3.05 15.43 -14.19
C ILE A 200 -2.42 16.81 -14.06
N GLU A 201 -1.17 16.85 -13.62
CA GLU A 201 -0.39 18.08 -13.55
C GLU A 201 1.03 17.88 -14.10
N GLU A 202 1.61 18.95 -14.63
CA GLU A 202 3.02 18.99 -15.03
C GLU A 202 3.83 19.73 -13.96
N ARG A 203 4.85 19.07 -13.41
CA ARG A 203 5.70 19.68 -12.39
C ARG A 203 7.17 19.36 -12.63
N LYS A 204 7.93 20.40 -12.96
CA LYS A 204 9.40 20.34 -13.16
C LYS A 204 9.82 19.23 -14.14
N GLY A 205 9.10 19.12 -15.25
CA GLY A 205 9.34 18.14 -16.32
C GLY A 205 8.85 16.73 -16.00
N ASN A 206 8.05 16.56 -14.95
CA ASN A 206 7.35 15.31 -14.69
C ASN A 206 5.86 15.52 -14.94
N LYS A 207 5.27 14.65 -15.77
CA LYS A 207 3.83 14.46 -15.85
C LYS A 207 3.38 13.60 -14.68
N ILE A 208 2.51 14.16 -13.84
CA ILE A 208 2.04 13.53 -12.61
C ILE A 208 0.56 13.23 -12.75
N TYR A 209 0.20 11.97 -12.55
CA TYR A 209 -1.17 11.49 -12.52
C TYR A 209 -1.60 11.28 -11.08
N ARG A 210 -2.72 11.87 -10.65
CA ARG A 210 -3.26 11.73 -9.29
C ARG A 210 -4.46 10.83 -9.30
N PHE A 211 -4.43 9.79 -8.49
CA PHE A 211 -5.46 8.77 -8.40
C PHE A 211 -6.05 8.66 -6.99
N TRP A 212 -7.23 8.08 -6.91
CA TRP A 212 -7.86 7.63 -5.67
C TRP A 212 -8.60 6.31 -5.89
N SER A 213 -8.63 5.47 -4.86
CA SER A 213 -9.25 4.15 -4.93
C SER A 213 -10.64 4.15 -4.28
N PHE A 214 -11.62 3.59 -4.97
CA PHE A 214 -12.91 3.20 -4.39
C PHE A 214 -12.90 1.70 -4.15
N THR A 215 -12.55 1.27 -2.94
CA THR A 215 -12.40 -0.15 -2.59
C THR A 215 -12.49 -0.33 -1.08
N ASP A 216 -12.82 -1.56 -0.64
CA ASP A 216 -12.74 -1.93 0.77
C ASP A 216 -11.33 -2.30 1.24
N ASN A 217 -10.39 -2.48 0.31
CA ASN A 217 -9.04 -2.96 0.63
C ASN A 217 -8.19 -1.88 1.30
N THR A 218 -7.46 -2.27 2.33
CA THR A 218 -6.47 -1.40 2.99
C THR A 218 -5.16 -1.44 2.21
N GLY A 219 -4.64 -0.28 1.84
CA GLY A 219 -3.50 -0.10 0.94
C GLY A 219 -3.32 1.38 0.63
N VAL A 220 -2.62 1.72 -0.45
CA VAL A 220 -2.53 3.12 -0.86
C VAL A 220 -3.90 3.62 -1.36
N SER A 221 -4.47 4.60 -0.67
CA SER A 221 -5.84 5.06 -0.92
C SER A 221 -5.89 6.15 -1.99
N ARG A 222 -5.01 7.15 -1.91
CA ARG A 222 -4.80 8.19 -2.92
C ARG A 222 -3.32 8.25 -3.22
N PHE A 223 -2.95 8.45 -4.47
CA PHE A 223 -1.55 8.42 -4.84
C PHE A 223 -1.24 9.26 -6.07
N ALA A 224 0.03 9.64 -6.15
CA ALA A 224 0.61 10.30 -7.31
C ALA A 224 1.52 9.29 -8.03
N PHE A 225 1.29 9.13 -9.33
CA PHE A 225 2.03 8.24 -10.21
C PHE A 225 2.77 9.05 -11.27
N ILE A 226 4.01 8.66 -11.56
CA ILE A 226 4.82 9.18 -12.67
C ILE A 226 5.32 7.98 -13.47
N GLU A 227 5.13 8.00 -14.79
CA GLU A 227 5.59 6.95 -15.70
C GLU A 227 7.11 6.72 -15.55
N GLY A 228 7.53 5.45 -15.48
CA GLY A 228 8.93 5.06 -15.22
C GLY A 228 9.42 5.23 -13.78
N LYS A 229 8.79 6.08 -12.96
CA LYS A 229 9.11 6.24 -11.53
C LYS A 229 8.23 5.37 -10.63
N GLY A 230 6.95 5.22 -10.98
CA GLY A 230 5.96 4.49 -10.20
C GLY A 230 5.17 5.45 -9.30
N ILE A 231 4.72 4.94 -8.15
CA ILE A 231 4.05 5.74 -7.12
C ILE A 231 5.11 6.53 -6.35
N VAL A 232 4.93 7.86 -6.30
CA VAL A 232 5.86 8.84 -5.72
C VAL A 232 5.23 9.69 -4.61
N GLY A 233 3.98 9.40 -4.29
CA GLY A 233 3.22 10.05 -3.23
C GLY A 233 2.00 9.21 -2.90
N GLY A 234 1.61 9.15 -1.63
CA GLY A 234 0.48 8.31 -1.22
C GLY A 234 -0.17 8.75 0.09
N SER A 235 -1.42 8.33 0.30
CA SER A 235 -2.09 8.30 1.60
C SER A 235 -2.40 6.86 2.01
N TYR A 236 -2.24 6.56 3.30
CA TYR A 236 -2.40 5.24 3.91
C TYR A 236 -3.35 5.33 5.10
N ASP A 237 -4.47 6.05 4.91
CA ASP A 237 -5.40 6.40 5.99
C ASP A 237 -5.90 5.15 6.73
N ASP A 238 -6.26 4.09 6.01
CA ASP A 238 -6.76 2.84 6.60
C ASP A 238 -5.72 2.10 7.46
N TYR A 239 -4.42 2.35 7.26
CA TYR A 239 -3.36 1.76 8.08
C TYR A 239 -3.21 2.48 9.43
N PHE A 240 -3.19 3.82 9.41
CA PHE A 240 -2.95 4.65 10.60
C PHE A 240 -4.22 5.05 11.35
N ILE A 241 -5.34 5.08 10.64
CA ILE A 241 -6.68 5.32 11.18
C ILE A 241 -7.53 4.08 10.86
N PRO A 242 -7.24 2.91 11.47
CA PRO A 242 -8.13 1.76 11.32
C PRO A 242 -9.55 2.18 11.70
N ARG A 243 -10.49 1.95 10.79
CA ARG A 243 -11.90 2.37 10.92
C ARG A 243 -12.56 1.92 12.23
N ASP A 244 -12.00 0.91 12.89
CA ASP A 244 -12.51 0.31 14.13
C ASP A 244 -11.63 0.58 15.37
N LYS A 245 -10.43 1.16 15.22
CA LYS A 245 -9.47 1.38 16.31
C LYS A 245 -8.61 2.61 16.06
N TYR A 246 -8.65 3.57 16.98
CA TYR A 246 -7.62 4.60 17.11
C TYR A 246 -6.29 3.92 17.45
N VAL A 247 -5.38 3.83 16.48
CA VAL A 247 -4.02 3.34 16.71
C VAL A 247 -3.10 4.56 16.76
N GLY A 248 -3.04 5.22 17.91
CA GLY A 248 -2.14 6.36 18.13
C GLY A 248 -2.64 7.35 19.20
N LYS A 249 -1.70 8.00 19.90
CA LYS A 249 -1.94 9.04 20.93
C LYS A 249 -2.42 10.39 20.37
N GLN A 250 -2.94 10.45 19.15
CA GLN A 250 -3.35 11.69 18.51
C GLN A 250 -4.71 11.54 17.85
N THR A 251 -5.60 12.50 18.11
CA THR A 251 -6.73 12.80 17.24
C THR A 251 -6.15 13.22 15.88
N LEU A 252 -6.18 12.32 14.91
CA LEU A 252 -5.77 12.58 13.52
C LEU A 252 -6.80 13.50 12.85
N ASN A 253 -6.83 14.76 13.30
CA ASN A 253 -7.82 15.78 12.94
C ASN A 253 -7.41 16.61 11.70
N THR A 254 -6.40 16.21 10.92
CA THR A 254 -5.70 17.20 10.07
C THR A 254 -5.26 16.75 8.69
N LEU A 255 -5.59 15.55 8.21
CA LEU A 255 -5.48 15.28 6.77
C LEU A 255 -6.83 15.53 6.13
N SER A 256 -6.91 16.56 5.28
CA SER A 256 -8.05 16.66 4.38
C SER A 256 -8.12 15.36 3.57
N LYS A 257 -9.33 14.83 3.33
CA LYS A 257 -9.57 13.62 2.50
C LYS A 257 -9.10 13.77 1.03
N LYS A 258 -8.20 14.70 0.72
CA LYS A 258 -7.66 15.05 -0.60
C LYS A 258 -6.13 15.09 -0.61
N GLU A 259 -5.47 14.98 0.52
CA GLU A 259 -4.02 15.13 0.60
C GLU A 259 -3.26 13.87 0.21
N ILE A 260 -2.24 14.06 -0.62
CA ILE A 260 -1.24 13.06 -0.96
C ILE A 260 0.04 13.51 -0.26
N MET A 261 0.64 12.63 0.53
CA MET A 261 1.96 12.88 1.08
C MET A 261 3.01 12.54 0.04
N TRP A 262 3.86 13.50 -0.28
CA TRP A 262 4.89 13.37 -1.30
C TRP A 262 6.15 12.69 -0.76
N ALA A 263 6.83 11.93 -1.63
CA ALA A 263 8.16 11.42 -1.37
C ALA A 263 9.17 12.55 -1.08
N GLU A 264 10.02 12.35 -0.08
CA GLU A 264 11.07 13.31 0.29
C GLU A 264 12.13 13.46 -0.82
N GLU A 265 12.45 12.38 -1.52
CA GLU A 265 13.39 12.38 -2.63
C GLU A 265 12.88 13.22 -3.80
N LEU A 266 11.57 13.20 -4.06
CA LEU A 266 10.95 13.98 -5.14
C LEU A 266 10.96 15.48 -4.82
N LYS A 267 10.75 15.86 -3.55
CA LYS A 267 10.88 17.25 -3.10
C LYS A 267 12.30 17.78 -3.33
N LYS A 268 13.32 16.96 -3.04
CA LYS A 268 14.74 17.30 -3.28
C LYS A 268 15.03 17.49 -4.77
N GLU A 269 14.60 16.55 -5.61
CA GLU A 269 14.74 16.64 -7.08
C GLU A 269 14.15 17.95 -7.62
N TRP A 270 12.94 18.32 -7.16
CA TRP A 270 12.29 19.56 -7.59
C TRP A 270 13.02 20.81 -7.12
N ALA A 271 13.54 20.82 -5.89
CA ALA A 271 14.31 21.92 -5.35
C ALA A 271 15.65 22.12 -6.09
N GLU A 272 16.31 21.04 -6.50
CA GLU A 272 17.55 21.10 -7.30
C GLU A 272 17.29 21.68 -8.69
N LYS A 273 16.23 21.22 -9.36
CA LYS A 273 15.81 21.76 -10.67
C LYS A 273 15.41 23.24 -10.62
N GLU A 274 15.03 23.77 -9.46
CA GLU A 274 14.79 25.20 -9.26
C GLU A 274 16.07 26.01 -9.16
N LYS A 275 17.13 25.44 -8.58
CA LYS A 275 18.44 26.09 -8.47
C LYS A 275 19.13 26.19 -9.82
N THR A 276 18.98 25.19 -10.69
CA THR A 276 19.62 25.16 -12.03
C THR A 276 18.90 26.01 -13.08
N LYS A 277 17.72 26.59 -12.75
CA LYS A 277 16.97 27.50 -13.64
C LYS A 277 17.20 28.98 -13.30
N LYS A 278 17.94 29.28 -12.24
CA LYS A 278 18.43 30.62 -11.90
C LYS A 278 19.83 30.80 -12.44
#